data_AF-A0AAW5DA90-F1
#
_entry.id   AF-A0AAW5DA90-F1
#
_cell.length_a   1.000
_cell.length_b   1.000
_cell.length_c   1.000
_cell.angle_alpha   90.00
_cell.angle_beta   90.00
_cell.angle_gamma   90.00
#
_symmetry.space_group_name_H-M   'P 1'
#
loop_
_entity.id
_entity.type
_entity.pdbx_description
1 polymer ?
#
loop_
_entity_poly.entity_id
_entity_poly.type
_entity_poly.pdbx_seq_one_letter_code
_entity_poly.pdbx_strand_id
1 'polypeptide(L)'
;MKHTFKCLTAMAVSLLCATSVTAATIDVMVLYTQPAANNVSNIDTKINQYISHANRVYQNNAVDLQLRLVGAQSSAATSSDLQPTESALDLLTDSSGVQNARSSNGADMVVLLGNRENIYEGGQLVGYVCGIGWVGQGNNGTLYSSSQSRMYSISAVDCGLSTFVHELGHNMGLGHSVRQGSVGGVYNDGIGHGVDNNFSTIMAYPQAFGSATQLDYFSDPYWSGCNGQACGVENESNAYRAVNAVINQIANYF
;
A
#
# COMPACT_ATOMS: atom_id res chain seq x y z
N MET A 1 39.75 54.22 43.87
CA MET A 1 38.57 53.38 44.13
C MET A 1 38.05 52.86 42.80
N LYS A 2 37.81 51.55 42.71
CA LYS A 2 37.44 50.82 41.49
C LYS A 2 35.95 51.04 41.18
N HIS A 3 35.61 51.40 39.94
CA HIS A 3 34.25 51.31 39.42
C HIS A 3 34.06 49.96 38.74
N THR A 4 33.25 49.10 39.33
CA THR A 4 32.84 47.80 38.76
C THR A 4 31.62 48.00 37.86
N PHE A 5 31.78 47.71 36.57
CA PHE A 5 30.68 47.55 35.62
C PHE A 5 29.92 46.26 35.94
N LYS A 6 28.61 46.36 36.16
CA LYS A 6 27.69 45.21 36.14
C LYS A 6 27.38 44.89 34.68
N CYS A 7 27.91 43.78 34.17
CA CYS A 7 27.46 43.19 32.92
C CYS A 7 26.23 42.33 33.22
N LEU A 8 25.05 42.73 32.75
CA LEU A 8 23.86 41.88 32.73
C LEU A 8 24.03 40.87 31.59
N THR A 9 24.17 39.59 31.92
CA THR A 9 24.03 38.48 30.97
C THR A 9 22.55 38.13 30.85
N ALA A 10 21.95 38.41 29.70
CA ALA A 10 20.65 37.87 29.30
C ALA A 10 20.86 36.46 28.72
N MET A 11 20.31 35.43 29.37
CA MET A 11 20.18 34.10 28.79
C MET A 11 18.95 34.10 27.86
N ALA A 12 19.18 34.00 26.56
CA ALA A 12 18.14 33.69 25.60
C ALA A 12 17.90 32.17 25.64
N VAL A 13 16.73 31.76 26.14
CA VAL A 13 16.25 30.38 26.02
C VAL A 13 15.61 30.24 24.64
N SER A 14 16.29 29.56 23.73
CA SER A 14 15.73 29.16 22.44
C SER A 14 14.71 28.02 22.68
N LEU A 15 13.43 28.34 22.56
CA LEU A 15 12.35 27.35 22.54
C LEU A 15 12.41 26.61 21.19
N LEU A 16 12.98 25.41 21.19
CA LEU A 16 12.84 24.48 20.08
C LEU A 16 11.40 23.98 20.06
N CYS A 17 10.56 24.54 19.17
CA CYS A 17 9.30 23.92 18.80
C CYS A 17 9.63 22.59 18.12
N ALA A 18 9.61 21.50 18.87
CA ALA A 18 9.57 20.17 18.29
C ALA A 18 8.19 20.01 17.63
N THR A 19 8.13 20.17 16.31
CA THR A 19 6.98 19.71 15.54
C THR A 19 6.96 18.19 15.69
N SER A 20 6.04 17.67 16.50
CA SER A 20 5.70 16.26 16.50
C SER A 20 5.10 15.95 15.13
N VAL A 21 5.91 15.48 14.19
CA VAL A 21 5.41 14.80 13.00
C VAL A 21 4.82 13.50 13.51
N THR A 22 3.49 13.43 13.55
CA THR A 22 2.77 12.20 13.86
C THR A 22 2.71 11.34 12.60
N ALA A 23 2.81 10.03 12.75
CA ALA A 23 2.57 9.08 11.67
C ALA A 23 1.28 9.43 10.92
N ALA A 24 1.33 9.40 9.59
CA ALA A 24 0.12 9.51 8.79
C ALA A 24 -0.82 8.37 9.18
N THR A 25 -2.11 8.65 9.33
CA THR A 25 -3.12 7.61 9.56
C THR A 25 -4.00 7.54 8.32
N ILE A 26 -3.98 6.40 7.61
CA ILE A 26 -4.88 6.16 6.49
C ILE A 26 -6.03 5.30 6.99
N ASP A 27 -7.24 5.81 6.84
CA ASP A 27 -8.47 5.12 7.19
C ASP A 27 -8.86 4.14 6.09
N VAL A 28 -8.89 2.85 6.44
CA VAL A 28 -9.18 1.76 5.50
C VAL A 28 -10.52 1.12 5.86
N MET A 29 -11.42 1.04 4.89
CA MET A 29 -12.60 0.18 4.96
C MET A 29 -12.30 -1.14 4.25
N VAL A 30 -12.60 -2.25 4.91
CA VAL A 30 -12.47 -3.58 4.32
C VAL A 30 -13.85 -4.16 4.06
N LEU A 31 -14.12 -4.46 2.80
CA LEU A 31 -15.28 -5.24 2.38
C LEU A 31 -14.86 -6.69 2.17
N TYR A 32 -15.80 -7.62 2.20
CA TYR A 32 -15.53 -9.02 1.84
C TYR A 32 -16.72 -9.68 1.13
N THR A 33 -16.43 -10.68 0.29
CA THR A 33 -17.46 -11.54 -0.31
C THR A 33 -17.79 -12.71 0.61
N GLN A 34 -19.00 -13.25 0.52
CA GLN A 34 -19.37 -14.44 1.30
C GLN A 34 -18.50 -15.68 0.95
N PRO A 35 -18.16 -15.95 -0.32
CA PRO A 35 -17.20 -17.01 -0.66
C PRO A 35 -15.84 -16.84 0.02
N ALA A 36 -15.29 -15.62 0.07
CA ALA A 36 -14.03 -15.36 0.78
C ALA A 36 -14.16 -15.60 2.28
N ALA A 37 -15.25 -15.15 2.90
CA ALA A 37 -15.52 -15.39 4.33
C ALA A 37 -15.64 -16.90 4.65
N ASN A 38 -16.20 -17.70 3.73
CA ASN A 38 -16.30 -19.15 3.88
C ASN A 38 -14.95 -19.88 3.66
N ASN A 39 -14.00 -19.26 2.96
CA ASN A 39 -12.69 -19.84 2.63
C ASN A 39 -11.66 -19.65 3.77
N VAL A 40 -12.03 -18.93 4.82
CA VAL A 40 -11.21 -18.71 6.01
C VAL A 40 -11.96 -19.11 7.27
N SER A 41 -11.25 -19.45 8.35
CA SER A 41 -11.90 -19.87 9.59
C SER A 41 -12.71 -18.76 10.25
N ASN A 42 -12.26 -17.51 10.12
CA ASN A 42 -12.95 -16.33 10.64
C ASN A 42 -12.51 -15.09 9.85
N ILE A 43 -13.47 -14.43 9.21
CA ILE A 43 -13.17 -13.28 8.32
C ILE A 43 -12.60 -12.09 9.08
N ASP A 44 -13.12 -11.77 10.27
CA ASP A 44 -12.63 -10.65 11.09
C ASP A 44 -11.17 -10.85 11.52
N THR A 45 -10.80 -12.09 11.87
CA THR A 45 -9.42 -12.46 12.20
C THR A 45 -8.51 -12.28 10.99
N LYS A 46 -8.96 -12.69 9.79
CA LYS A 46 -8.20 -12.51 8.55
C LYS A 46 -8.03 -11.02 8.21
N ILE A 47 -9.06 -10.19 8.38
CA ILE A 47 -8.99 -8.73 8.21
C ILE A 47 -7.96 -8.13 9.18
N ASN A 48 -8.02 -8.50 10.46
CA ASN A 48 -7.06 -8.03 11.46
C ASN A 48 -5.63 -8.46 11.15
N GLN A 49 -5.43 -9.65 10.57
CA GLN A 49 -4.12 -10.11 10.10
C GLN A 49 -3.59 -9.23 8.97
N TYR A 50 -4.42 -8.89 7.97
CA TYR A 50 -4.01 -7.97 6.89
C TYR A 50 -3.62 -6.59 7.41
N ILE A 51 -4.45 -5.98 8.25
CA ILE A 51 -4.17 -4.65 8.83
C ILE A 51 -2.90 -4.69 9.69
N SER A 52 -2.76 -5.70 10.56
CA SER A 52 -1.57 -5.84 11.42
C SER A 52 -0.30 -6.10 10.60
N HIS A 53 -0.39 -6.94 9.57
CA HIS A 53 0.72 -7.22 8.67
C HIS A 53 1.13 -5.96 7.90
N ALA A 54 0.20 -5.26 7.27
CA ALA A 54 0.48 -4.02 6.55
C ALA A 54 1.18 -2.97 7.42
N ASN A 55 0.68 -2.74 8.63
CA ASN A 55 1.32 -1.83 9.59
C ASN A 55 2.74 -2.26 9.96
N ARG A 56 2.97 -3.56 10.15
CA ARG A 56 4.32 -4.09 10.38
C ARG A 56 5.22 -3.88 9.17
N VAL A 57 4.70 -4.04 7.94
CA VAL A 57 5.45 -3.78 6.71
C VAL A 57 5.85 -2.32 6.64
N TYR A 58 4.93 -1.37 6.82
CA TYR A 58 5.26 0.07 6.83
C TYR A 58 6.31 0.40 7.89
N GLN A 59 6.14 -0.09 9.13
CA GLN A 59 7.11 0.10 10.21
C GLN A 59 8.50 -0.46 9.86
N ASN A 60 8.59 -1.68 9.33
CA ASN A 60 9.86 -2.32 8.98
C ASN A 60 10.56 -1.63 7.80
N ASN A 61 9.81 -0.89 6.98
CA ASN A 61 10.32 -0.11 5.86
C ASN A 61 10.55 1.36 6.23
N ALA A 62 10.46 1.73 7.52
CA ALA A 62 10.58 3.10 8.00
C ALA A 62 9.61 4.10 7.30
N VAL A 63 8.45 3.62 6.85
CA VAL A 63 7.35 4.46 6.36
C VAL A 63 6.51 4.86 7.56
N ASP A 64 6.41 6.15 7.84
CA ASP A 64 5.68 6.70 8.98
C ASP A 64 4.16 6.74 8.72
N LEU A 65 3.59 5.55 8.54
CA LEU A 65 2.20 5.30 8.19
C LEU A 65 1.58 4.22 9.09
N GLN A 66 0.38 4.49 9.56
CA GLN A 66 -0.49 3.56 10.26
C GLN A 66 -1.82 3.44 9.50
N LEU A 67 -2.21 2.23 9.13
CA LEU A 67 -3.56 1.92 8.70
C LEU A 67 -4.48 1.78 9.92
N ARG A 68 -5.65 2.41 9.86
CA ARG A 68 -6.73 2.27 10.84
C ARG A 68 -7.95 1.68 10.15
N LEU A 69 -8.43 0.55 10.66
CA LEU A 69 -9.65 -0.07 10.16
C LEU A 69 -10.86 0.72 10.66
N VAL A 70 -11.56 1.41 9.75
CA VAL A 70 -12.74 2.23 10.09
C VAL A 70 -14.07 1.53 9.80
N GLY A 71 -14.05 0.46 9.00
CA GLY A 71 -15.22 -0.35 8.74
C GLY A 71 -14.83 -1.73 8.20
N ALA A 72 -15.56 -2.75 8.65
CA ALA A 72 -15.47 -4.11 8.13
C ALA A 72 -16.88 -4.66 7.94
N GLN A 73 -17.25 -5.01 6.70
CA GLN A 73 -18.58 -5.52 6.42
C GLN A 73 -18.63 -6.38 5.14
N SER A 74 -19.62 -7.26 5.08
CA SER A 74 -19.94 -7.94 3.83
C SER A 74 -20.24 -6.90 2.76
N SER A 75 -19.68 -7.07 1.56
CA SER A 75 -20.00 -6.19 0.45
C SER A 75 -21.49 -6.36 0.12
N ALA A 76 -22.27 -5.28 0.28
CA ALA A 76 -23.68 -5.26 -0.10
C ALA A 76 -23.91 -5.57 -1.59
N ALA A 77 -22.84 -5.49 -2.40
CA ALA A 77 -22.88 -5.75 -3.81
C ALA A 77 -23.05 -7.23 -4.16
N THR A 78 -22.59 -8.22 -3.36
CA THR A 78 -22.61 -9.60 -3.86
C THR A 78 -22.62 -10.74 -2.83
N SER A 79 -23.47 -11.76 -3.07
CA SER A 79 -23.21 -13.17 -2.72
C SER A 79 -22.33 -13.89 -3.76
N SER A 80 -22.05 -13.24 -4.90
CA SER A 80 -21.14 -13.72 -5.93
C SER A 80 -19.67 -13.49 -5.56
N ASP A 81 -18.83 -14.42 -5.99
CA ASP A 81 -17.38 -14.42 -5.79
C ASP A 81 -16.74 -13.37 -6.71
N LEU A 82 -16.55 -12.15 -6.21
CA LEU A 82 -15.77 -11.13 -6.90
C LEU A 82 -14.28 -11.47 -6.73
N GLN A 83 -13.66 -11.83 -7.85
CA GLN A 83 -12.23 -12.14 -7.97
C GLN A 83 -11.47 -10.91 -8.48
N PRO A 84 -10.12 -10.89 -8.43
CA PRO A 84 -9.30 -9.74 -8.82
C PRO A 84 -9.23 -9.49 -10.34
N THR A 85 -10.37 -9.16 -10.95
CA THR A 85 -10.48 -8.79 -12.37
C THR A 85 -10.71 -7.28 -12.53
N GLU A 86 -10.39 -6.73 -13.70
CA GLU A 86 -10.69 -5.33 -14.02
C GLU A 86 -12.20 -5.02 -13.88
N SER A 87 -13.06 -5.93 -14.36
CA SER A 87 -14.51 -5.75 -14.26
C SER A 87 -15.02 -5.77 -12.82
N ALA A 88 -14.43 -6.57 -11.94
CA ALA A 88 -14.77 -6.57 -10.52
C ALA A 88 -14.28 -5.28 -9.83
N LEU A 89 -13.11 -4.78 -10.21
CA LEU A 89 -12.57 -3.53 -9.68
C LEU A 89 -13.42 -2.32 -10.11
N ASP A 90 -13.87 -2.27 -11.37
CA ASP A 90 -14.83 -1.27 -11.86
C ASP A 90 -16.14 -1.35 -11.07
N LEU A 91 -16.73 -2.55 -10.94
CA LEU A 91 -17.96 -2.76 -10.17
C LEU A 91 -17.84 -2.32 -8.70
N LEU A 92 -16.70 -2.60 -8.07
CA LEU A 92 -16.41 -2.14 -6.70
C LEU A 92 -16.36 -0.61 -6.62
N THR A 93 -15.67 0.01 -7.58
CA THR A 93 -15.42 1.46 -7.63
C THR A 93 -16.69 2.26 -7.92
N ASP A 94 -17.51 1.78 -8.85
CA ASP A 94 -18.71 2.49 -9.35
C ASP A 94 -19.98 2.19 -8.56
N SER A 95 -19.93 1.23 -7.62
CA SER A 95 -21.08 0.89 -6.78
C SER A 95 -21.44 2.03 -5.84
N SER A 96 -22.63 2.61 -6.04
CA SER A 96 -23.17 3.68 -5.17
C SER A 96 -23.27 3.25 -3.71
N GLY A 97 -23.59 1.97 -3.44
CA GLY A 97 -23.61 1.42 -2.09
C GLY A 97 -22.22 1.42 -1.44
N VAL A 98 -21.19 1.04 -2.20
CA VAL A 98 -19.79 1.06 -1.73
C VAL A 98 -19.30 2.50 -1.52
N GLN A 99 -19.59 3.41 -2.45
CA GLN A 99 -19.24 4.83 -2.32
C GLN A 99 -19.90 5.50 -1.11
N ASN A 100 -21.17 5.19 -0.85
CA ASN A 100 -21.90 5.66 0.33
C ASN A 100 -21.31 5.08 1.61
N ALA A 101 -20.97 3.79 1.63
CA ALA A 101 -20.31 3.16 2.77
C ALA A 101 -18.93 3.76 3.04
N ARG A 102 -18.12 3.97 2.00
CA ARG A 102 -16.81 4.63 2.08
C ARG A 102 -16.94 6.01 2.72
N SER A 103 -17.85 6.83 2.19
CA SER A 103 -18.12 8.18 2.70
C SER A 103 -18.62 8.17 4.15
N SER A 104 -19.51 7.24 4.49
CA SER A 104 -20.09 7.15 5.84
C SER A 104 -19.08 6.71 6.91
N ASN A 105 -18.08 5.92 6.53
CA ASN A 105 -17.00 5.49 7.42
C ASN A 105 -15.79 6.43 7.39
N GLY A 106 -15.77 7.43 6.50
CA GLY A 106 -14.61 8.31 6.32
C GLY A 106 -13.37 7.56 5.84
N ALA A 107 -13.53 6.58 4.95
CA ALA A 107 -12.42 5.73 4.52
C ALA A 107 -11.63 6.35 3.35
N ASP A 108 -10.36 6.64 3.58
CA ASP A 108 -9.39 7.09 2.57
C ASP A 108 -9.19 6.04 1.47
N MET A 109 -9.15 4.76 1.85
CA MET A 109 -8.98 3.62 0.96
C MET A 109 -10.02 2.52 1.23
N VAL A 110 -10.38 1.77 0.19
CA VAL A 110 -11.29 0.62 0.28
C VAL A 110 -10.66 -0.62 -0.32
N VAL A 111 -10.65 -1.70 0.44
CA VAL A 111 -10.19 -3.01 -0.06
C VAL A 111 -11.33 -4.01 0.00
N LEU A 112 -11.56 -4.74 -1.08
CA LEU A 112 -12.45 -5.90 -1.09
C LEU A 112 -11.63 -7.19 -0.94
N LEU A 113 -12.01 -8.04 0.00
CA LEU A 113 -11.48 -9.39 0.15
C LEU A 113 -12.33 -10.39 -0.65
N GLY A 114 -11.71 -11.01 -1.65
CA GLY A 114 -12.29 -12.05 -2.52
C GLY A 114 -11.50 -13.37 -2.46
N ASN A 115 -11.81 -14.31 -3.35
CA ASN A 115 -10.91 -15.43 -3.66
C ASN A 115 -10.03 -15.07 -4.86
N ARG A 116 -8.90 -15.77 -5.05
CA ARG A 116 -8.06 -15.58 -6.24
C ARG A 116 -8.80 -15.92 -7.52
N GLU A 117 -8.44 -15.25 -8.61
CA GLU A 117 -8.84 -15.65 -9.96
C GLU A 117 -7.92 -16.78 -10.42
N ASN A 118 -8.48 -17.91 -10.86
CA ASN A 118 -7.70 -18.99 -11.47
C ASN A 118 -7.69 -18.82 -13.00
N ILE A 119 -6.50 -18.87 -13.62
CA ILE A 119 -6.33 -18.73 -15.06
C ILE A 119 -6.21 -20.14 -15.69
N TYR A 120 -7.06 -20.44 -16.66
CA TYR A 120 -7.10 -21.72 -17.36
C TYR A 120 -6.80 -21.56 -18.85
N GLU A 121 -5.95 -22.44 -19.39
CA GLU A 121 -5.70 -22.60 -20.82
C GLU A 121 -5.96 -24.06 -21.22
N GLY A 122 -6.79 -24.28 -22.24
CA GLY A 122 -7.17 -25.65 -22.65
C GLY A 122 -7.83 -26.49 -21.55
N GLY A 123 -8.43 -25.85 -20.54
CA GLY A 123 -9.01 -26.52 -19.37
C GLY A 123 -8.00 -26.89 -18.27
N GLN A 124 -6.72 -26.55 -18.43
CA GLN A 124 -5.68 -26.77 -17.42
C GLN A 124 -5.39 -25.47 -16.66
N LEU A 125 -5.23 -25.57 -15.34
CA LEU A 125 -4.81 -24.43 -14.52
C LEU A 125 -3.38 -24.05 -14.86
N VAL A 126 -3.16 -22.83 -15.36
CA VAL A 126 -1.83 -22.32 -15.76
C VAL A 126 -1.33 -21.20 -14.85
N GLY A 127 -2.20 -20.56 -14.09
CA GLY A 127 -1.83 -19.46 -13.20
C GLY A 127 -2.99 -18.97 -12.35
N TYR A 128 -2.76 -17.89 -11.61
CA TYR A 128 -3.79 -17.21 -10.83
C TYR A 128 -3.42 -15.74 -10.59
N VAL A 129 -4.42 -14.91 -10.31
CA VAL A 129 -4.27 -13.50 -9.91
C VAL A 129 -4.74 -13.35 -8.46
N CYS A 130 -3.89 -12.78 -7.62
CA CYS A 130 -4.15 -12.62 -6.19
C CYS A 130 -4.73 -11.25 -5.82
N GLY A 131 -4.56 -10.25 -6.67
CA GLY A 131 -5.01 -8.90 -6.37
C GLY A 131 -5.03 -8.02 -7.61
N ILE A 132 -5.78 -6.93 -7.49
CA ILE A 132 -5.83 -5.85 -8.47
C ILE A 132 -6.17 -4.55 -7.75
N GLY A 133 -5.54 -3.45 -8.14
CA GLY A 133 -5.79 -2.14 -7.58
C GLY A 133 -5.57 -1.04 -8.61
N TRP A 134 -6.31 0.05 -8.48
CA TRP A 134 -6.03 1.22 -9.32
C TRP A 134 -4.70 1.84 -8.94
N VAL A 135 -3.88 2.15 -9.95
CA VAL A 135 -2.63 2.86 -9.73
C VAL A 135 -2.90 4.35 -9.57
N GLY A 136 -2.58 4.90 -8.39
CA GLY A 136 -2.65 6.34 -8.13
C GLY A 136 -1.80 7.13 -9.12
N GLN A 137 -2.42 8.05 -9.86
CA GLN A 137 -1.72 8.85 -10.87
C GLN A 137 -1.38 10.23 -10.32
N GLY A 138 -0.24 10.76 -10.74
CA GLY A 138 0.20 12.08 -10.32
C GLY A 138 1.46 12.54 -11.04
N ASN A 139 2.17 13.46 -10.40
CA ASN A 139 3.45 13.95 -10.89
C ASN A 139 4.28 14.51 -9.72
N ASN A 140 5.58 14.22 -9.74
CA ASN A 140 6.57 14.75 -8.81
C ASN A 140 6.16 14.62 -7.33
N GLY A 141 5.71 13.43 -6.93
CA GLY A 141 5.30 13.14 -5.56
C GLY A 141 3.91 13.65 -5.15
N THR A 142 3.16 14.26 -6.08
CA THR A 142 1.79 14.75 -5.83
C THR A 142 0.78 13.95 -6.64
N LEU A 143 -0.24 13.40 -5.99
CA LEU A 143 -1.35 12.72 -6.67
C LEU A 143 -2.28 13.75 -7.34
N TYR A 144 -2.83 13.41 -8.50
CA TYR A 144 -3.93 14.17 -9.06
C TYR A 144 -5.18 14.05 -8.18
N SER A 145 -6.03 15.09 -8.17
CA SER A 145 -7.29 15.06 -7.43
C SER A 145 -8.22 13.92 -7.86
N SER A 146 -8.15 13.51 -9.12
CA SER A 146 -8.89 12.35 -9.65
C SER A 146 -8.52 11.03 -8.97
N SER A 147 -7.31 10.91 -8.40
CA SER A 147 -6.84 9.68 -7.73
C SER A 147 -7.65 9.35 -6.47
N GLN A 148 -8.20 10.35 -5.77
CA GLN A 148 -9.05 10.14 -4.59
C GLN A 148 -10.24 9.22 -4.89
N SER A 149 -10.85 9.38 -6.07
CA SER A 149 -11.98 8.57 -6.53
C SER A 149 -11.60 7.14 -6.93
N ARG A 150 -10.31 6.80 -6.96
CA ARG A 150 -9.78 5.49 -7.39
C ARG A 150 -9.01 4.75 -6.30
N MET A 151 -9.16 5.10 -5.02
CA MET A 151 -8.50 4.40 -3.89
C MET A 151 -9.19 3.07 -3.55
N TYR A 152 -9.28 2.17 -4.53
CA TYR A 152 -9.93 0.88 -4.43
C TYR A 152 -9.00 -0.24 -4.88
N SER A 153 -9.10 -1.39 -4.20
CA SER A 153 -8.41 -2.62 -4.58
C SER A 153 -9.18 -3.87 -4.18
N ILE A 154 -8.80 -5.00 -4.76
CA ILE A 154 -9.27 -6.34 -4.43
C ILE A 154 -8.05 -7.19 -4.04
N SER A 155 -8.14 -7.93 -2.94
CA SER A 155 -7.12 -8.88 -2.51
C SER A 155 -7.74 -10.23 -2.18
N ALA A 156 -7.07 -11.31 -2.58
CA ALA A 156 -7.52 -12.67 -2.37
C ALA A 156 -7.14 -13.20 -0.97
N VAL A 157 -8.11 -13.77 -0.26
CA VAL A 157 -7.91 -14.33 1.11
C VAL A 157 -7.05 -15.59 1.14
N ASP A 158 -7.02 -16.32 0.02
CA ASP A 158 -6.26 -17.55 -0.20
C ASP A 158 -4.88 -17.29 -0.85
N CYS A 159 -4.45 -16.03 -0.89
CA CYS A 159 -3.10 -15.60 -1.21
C CYS A 159 -2.34 -15.08 0.03
N GLY A 160 -1.07 -14.71 -0.17
CA GLY A 160 -0.21 -14.16 0.88
C GLY A 160 -0.68 -12.81 1.41
N LEU A 161 -0.33 -12.48 2.66
CA LEU A 161 -0.71 -11.20 3.27
C LEU A 161 -0.08 -9.99 2.55
N SER A 162 1.09 -10.16 1.94
CA SER A 162 1.81 -9.12 1.20
C SER A 162 1.06 -8.63 -0.03
N THR A 163 0.15 -9.43 -0.60
CA THR A 163 -0.75 -8.98 -1.69
C THR A 163 -1.57 -7.77 -1.25
N PHE A 164 -2.09 -7.75 -0.02
CA PHE A 164 -2.87 -6.60 0.47
C PHE A 164 -2.05 -5.32 0.48
N VAL A 165 -0.78 -5.39 0.88
CA VAL A 165 0.13 -4.23 0.86
C VAL A 165 0.54 -3.86 -0.56
N HIS A 166 0.71 -4.84 -1.44
CA HIS A 166 0.96 -4.62 -2.87
C HIS A 166 -0.15 -3.79 -3.51
N GLU A 167 -1.42 -4.17 -3.29
CA GLU A 167 -2.54 -3.46 -3.89
C GLU A 167 -2.75 -2.06 -3.30
N LEU A 168 -2.53 -1.88 -1.99
CA LEU A 168 -2.48 -0.54 -1.39
C LEU A 168 -1.32 0.28 -1.98
N GLY A 169 -0.20 -0.37 -2.29
CA GLY A 169 0.93 0.21 -3.02
C GLY A 169 0.52 0.75 -4.39
N HIS A 170 -0.29 0.02 -5.16
CA HIS A 170 -0.87 0.55 -6.39
C HIS A 170 -1.70 1.81 -6.13
N ASN A 171 -2.60 1.80 -5.14
CA ASN A 171 -3.37 3.01 -4.80
C ASN A 171 -2.46 4.20 -4.42
N MET A 172 -1.30 3.95 -3.81
CA MET A 172 -0.26 4.94 -3.51
C MET A 172 0.60 5.34 -4.73
N GLY A 173 0.29 4.83 -5.91
CA GLY A 173 0.96 5.18 -7.16
C GLY A 173 2.21 4.36 -7.45
N LEU A 174 2.34 3.17 -6.87
CA LEU A 174 3.43 2.27 -7.19
C LEU A 174 3.11 1.42 -8.42
N GLY A 175 4.09 1.24 -9.29
CA GLY A 175 4.07 0.25 -10.38
C GLY A 175 4.84 -1.02 -9.99
N HIS A 176 4.86 -2.02 -10.89
CA HIS A 176 5.54 -3.29 -10.61
C HIS A 176 7.07 -3.19 -10.62
N SER A 177 7.77 -3.57 -11.68
CA SER A 177 9.22 -3.44 -11.77
C SER A 177 9.63 -3.10 -13.19
N VAL A 178 10.87 -2.65 -13.39
CA VAL A 178 11.41 -2.37 -14.73
C VAL A 178 11.29 -3.58 -15.65
N ARG A 179 11.57 -4.77 -15.12
CA ARG A 179 11.48 -6.02 -15.87
C ARG A 179 10.06 -6.34 -16.32
N GLN A 180 9.07 -5.86 -15.58
CA GLN A 180 7.65 -5.98 -15.90
C GLN A 180 7.14 -4.79 -16.74
N GLY A 181 8.03 -3.96 -17.28
CA GLY A 181 7.68 -2.83 -18.15
C GLY A 181 6.87 -1.73 -17.46
N SER A 182 6.94 -1.65 -16.13
CA SER A 182 6.12 -0.74 -15.33
C SER A 182 6.85 0.55 -14.99
N VAL A 183 6.05 1.60 -14.74
CA VAL A 183 6.48 2.87 -14.14
C VAL A 183 5.55 3.22 -12.99
N GLY A 184 6.04 3.99 -12.02
CA GLY A 184 5.20 4.53 -10.95
C GLY A 184 4.36 5.72 -11.42
N GLY A 185 3.28 6.00 -10.70
CA GLY A 185 2.32 7.04 -11.04
C GLY A 185 2.71 8.46 -10.61
N VAL A 186 3.45 8.62 -9.50
CA VAL A 186 3.95 9.94 -9.04
C VAL A 186 5.44 10.16 -9.30
N TYR A 187 6.19 9.08 -9.43
CA TYR A 187 7.58 9.04 -9.86
C TYR A 187 7.78 7.81 -10.74
N ASN A 188 8.49 7.95 -11.86
CA ASN A 188 8.68 6.84 -12.80
C ASN A 188 9.39 5.63 -12.17
N ASP A 189 10.35 5.88 -11.28
CA ASP A 189 11.07 4.86 -10.49
C ASP A 189 10.30 4.41 -9.24
N GLY A 190 9.07 4.87 -9.01
CA GLY A 190 8.19 4.44 -7.93
C GLY A 190 7.65 3.02 -8.15
N ILE A 191 8.56 2.06 -8.27
CA ILE A 191 8.32 0.68 -8.66
C ILE A 191 9.20 -0.25 -7.83
N GLY A 192 8.78 -1.49 -7.68
CA GLY A 192 9.55 -2.59 -7.12
C GLY A 192 10.83 -2.95 -7.90
N HIS A 193 11.68 -3.66 -7.18
CA HIS A 193 12.96 -4.21 -7.58
C HIS A 193 13.00 -5.73 -7.34
N GLY A 194 13.87 -6.44 -8.07
CA GLY A 194 14.16 -7.84 -7.85
C GLY A 194 15.52 -8.24 -8.41
N VAL A 195 16.06 -9.31 -7.86
CA VAL A 195 17.34 -9.93 -8.24
C VAL A 195 17.09 -11.40 -8.54
N ASP A 196 17.58 -11.84 -9.70
CA ASP A 196 17.36 -13.18 -10.22
C ASP A 196 17.70 -14.28 -9.23
N ASN A 197 16.73 -15.16 -9.00
CA ASN A 197 16.82 -16.33 -8.12
C ASN A 197 17.20 -15.99 -6.67
N ASN A 198 17.06 -14.72 -6.26
CA ASN A 198 17.37 -14.26 -4.91
C ASN A 198 16.11 -13.67 -4.27
N PHE A 199 15.73 -12.45 -4.65
CA PHE A 199 14.60 -11.78 -4.02
C PHE A 199 13.79 -10.90 -4.98
N SER A 200 12.57 -10.59 -4.58
CA SER A 200 11.77 -9.49 -5.13
C SER A 200 11.23 -8.67 -3.98
N THR A 201 11.17 -7.35 -4.16
CA THR A 201 10.46 -6.44 -3.25
C THR A 201 8.96 -6.54 -3.48
N ILE A 202 8.18 -5.96 -2.56
CA ILE A 202 6.74 -6.19 -2.47
C ILE A 202 5.98 -5.89 -3.76
N MET A 203 6.41 -4.88 -4.54
CA MET A 203 5.77 -4.49 -5.81
C MET A 203 6.22 -5.31 -7.02
N ALA A 204 7.31 -6.07 -6.92
CA ALA A 204 7.81 -6.87 -8.02
C ALA A 204 7.23 -8.29 -7.97
N TYR A 205 6.94 -8.87 -9.14
CA TYR A 205 6.50 -10.27 -9.21
C TYR A 205 7.70 -11.20 -9.09
N PRO A 206 7.78 -12.07 -8.06
CA PRO A 206 8.92 -12.99 -7.89
C PRO A 206 9.14 -13.87 -9.12
N GLN A 207 8.07 -14.24 -9.82
CA GLN A 207 8.10 -15.08 -11.02
C GLN A 207 8.85 -14.42 -12.19
N ALA A 208 8.92 -13.09 -12.25
CA ALA A 208 9.73 -12.36 -13.23
C ALA A 208 11.25 -12.47 -12.95
N PHE A 209 11.63 -12.96 -11.77
CA PHE A 209 13.00 -13.09 -11.29
C PHE A 209 13.34 -14.55 -10.94
N GLY A 210 12.74 -15.52 -11.64
CA GLY A 210 13.03 -16.94 -11.47
C GLY A 210 12.54 -17.49 -10.13
N SER A 211 13.43 -18.09 -9.35
CA SER A 211 13.11 -18.63 -8.01
C SER A 211 13.19 -17.61 -6.88
N ALA A 212 13.02 -16.32 -7.19
CA ALA A 212 13.15 -15.25 -6.20
C ALA A 212 12.11 -15.39 -5.08
N THR A 213 12.53 -15.14 -3.84
CA THR A 213 11.61 -15.05 -2.69
C THR A 213 11.08 -13.62 -2.60
N GLN A 214 9.76 -13.46 -2.45
CA GLN A 214 9.20 -12.14 -2.19
C GLN A 214 9.50 -11.72 -0.76
N LEU A 215 10.01 -10.49 -0.60
CA LEU A 215 10.29 -9.86 0.68
C LEU A 215 9.26 -8.77 0.96
N ASP A 216 8.93 -8.59 2.23
CA ASP A 216 8.08 -7.50 2.72
C ASP A 216 8.84 -6.16 2.81
N TYR A 217 9.62 -5.84 1.77
CA TYR A 217 10.31 -4.56 1.61
C TYR A 217 9.76 -3.81 0.40
N PHE A 218 9.56 -2.50 0.52
CA PHE A 218 9.50 -1.60 -0.62
C PHE A 218 10.90 -1.45 -1.20
N SER A 219 11.00 -1.20 -2.50
CA SER A 219 12.30 -0.90 -3.08
C SER A 219 12.84 0.43 -2.56
N ASP A 220 14.10 0.40 -2.15
CA ASP A 220 14.87 1.54 -1.66
C ASP A 220 16.36 1.31 -2.00
N PRO A 221 16.97 2.13 -2.86
CA PRO A 221 18.37 1.98 -3.24
C PRO A 221 19.36 2.22 -2.10
N TYR A 222 18.91 2.84 -1.00
CA TYR A 222 19.78 3.17 0.14
C TYR A 222 19.56 2.23 1.34
N TRP A 223 18.64 1.25 1.23
CA TRP A 223 18.38 0.26 2.26
C TRP A 223 18.98 -1.11 1.90
N SER A 224 19.91 -1.62 2.71
CA SER A 224 20.60 -2.90 2.46
C SER A 224 19.92 -4.12 3.12
N GLY A 225 18.61 -4.06 3.36
CA GLY A 225 17.85 -5.12 4.03
C GLY A 225 17.47 -6.32 3.16
N CYS A 226 17.73 -6.27 1.86
CA CYS A 226 17.31 -7.31 0.92
C CYS A 226 18.40 -8.36 0.73
N ASN A 227 18.48 -9.30 1.66
CA ASN A 227 19.50 -10.37 1.69
C ASN A 227 20.94 -9.85 1.66
N GLY A 228 21.21 -8.73 2.35
CA GLY A 228 22.52 -8.07 2.39
C GLY A 228 22.83 -7.25 1.14
N GLN A 229 21.86 -7.06 0.24
CA GLN A 229 21.93 -6.20 -0.94
C GLN A 229 20.97 -5.01 -0.78
N ALA A 230 21.20 -3.96 -1.58
CA ALA A 230 20.26 -2.85 -1.69
C ALA A 230 18.88 -3.37 -2.15
N CYS A 231 17.81 -2.80 -1.61
CA CYS A 231 16.44 -3.15 -1.98
C CYS A 231 15.97 -2.46 -3.27
N GLY A 232 16.80 -1.62 -3.90
CA GLY A 232 16.49 -0.90 -5.12
C GLY A 232 17.73 -0.42 -5.83
N VAL A 233 17.53 0.30 -6.93
CA VAL A 233 18.59 0.92 -7.74
C VAL A 233 18.26 2.39 -7.93
N GLU A 234 19.24 3.26 -7.70
CA GLU A 234 19.06 4.72 -7.77
C GLU A 234 18.57 5.14 -9.17
N ASN A 235 17.52 5.95 -9.22
CA ASN A 235 16.82 6.38 -10.46
C ASN A 235 16.16 5.25 -11.27
N GLU A 236 16.03 4.04 -10.71
CA GLU A 236 15.40 2.90 -11.39
C GLU A 236 14.28 2.27 -10.55
N SER A 237 14.49 2.06 -9.25
CA SER A 237 13.50 1.45 -8.35
C SER A 237 13.61 2.00 -6.92
N ASN A 238 12.66 2.85 -6.56
CA ASN A 238 12.54 3.52 -5.28
C ASN A 238 11.06 3.76 -4.92
N ALA A 239 10.35 2.67 -4.62
CA ALA A 239 8.97 2.70 -4.15
C ALA A 239 8.84 3.41 -2.80
N TYR A 240 9.84 3.30 -1.92
CA TYR A 240 9.86 3.98 -0.62
C TYR A 240 9.66 5.49 -0.76
N ARG A 241 10.37 6.13 -1.71
CA ARG A 241 10.22 7.57 -1.99
C ARG A 241 8.79 7.92 -2.43
N ALA A 242 8.21 7.14 -3.33
CA ALA A 242 6.87 7.39 -3.85
C ALA A 242 5.81 7.26 -2.77
N VAL A 243 5.87 6.22 -1.91
CA VAL A 243 4.94 6.05 -0.79
C VAL A 243 5.02 7.25 0.15
N ASN A 244 6.22 7.59 0.65
CA ASN A 244 6.39 8.69 1.62
C ASN A 244 5.93 10.06 1.08
N ALA A 245 5.98 10.27 -0.24
CA ALA A 245 5.50 11.51 -0.83
C ALA A 245 3.97 11.66 -0.77
N VAL A 246 3.22 10.55 -0.78
CA VAL A 246 1.76 10.57 -0.94
C VAL A 246 0.97 10.22 0.32
N ILE A 247 1.57 9.58 1.34
CA ILE A 247 0.82 9.12 2.53
C ILE A 247 0.02 10.24 3.21
N ASN A 248 0.58 11.45 3.31
CA ASN A 248 -0.11 12.59 3.91
C ASN A 248 -1.24 13.13 3.01
N GLN A 249 -1.14 13.00 1.69
CA GLN A 249 -2.22 13.41 0.79
C GLN A 249 -3.41 12.45 0.91
N ILE A 250 -3.13 11.16 0.99
CA ILE A 250 -4.14 10.10 1.06
C ILE A 250 -4.85 10.12 2.42
N ALA A 251 -4.11 10.31 3.52
CA ALA A 251 -4.63 10.41 4.88
C ALA A 251 -5.57 11.63 5.13
N ASN A 252 -5.81 12.45 4.11
CA ASN A 252 -6.70 13.62 4.17
C ASN A 252 -7.77 13.55 3.06
N TYR A 253 -8.08 12.35 2.55
CA TYR A 253 -9.16 12.20 1.57
C TYR A 253 -10.54 12.20 2.22
N PHE A 254 -10.66 11.87 3.52
CA PHE A 254 -11.88 12.00 4.29
C PHE A 254 -11.67 12.60 5.68
#